data_AF-W2WL89-F1
#
_entry.id   AF-W2WL89-F1
#
_cell.length_a   1.000
_cell.length_b   1.000
_cell.length_c   1.000
_cell.angle_alpha   90.00
_cell.angle_beta   90.00
_cell.angle_gamma   90.00
#
_symmetry.space_group_name_H-M   'P 1'
#
loop_
_entity.id
_entity.type
_entity.pdbx_description
1 polymer ?
#
loop_
_entity_poly.entity_id
_entity_poly.type
_entity_poly.pdbx_seq_one_letter_code
_entity_poly.pdbx_strand_id
1 'polypeptide(L)'
;MDTAEEIQIGSSLFSLVINPPHPVDPVRDRAIAAAASVDDLAAAVSNPASDPRDLVVEIGDLKARLTDARLAKLIAQKQQKLTDLETRFRQSRAECSSLEQALAAETKQRITAEEQLTALSAKMMVHDEVVLRVQKALEAANEARASQSRKINHDWQLYKKNLRVFADRLERFHRYLTGRGQSVENLDQKAKRKLLKEELKKVLLVNKYLRKFVDDRDLDPDALLLFAEGGALGELDIGLLGLDEEAVELVQDAIKDLNPSLSAKDQAIELARQVHRFRSVDLSDDDQISISSESSSGDEDERFGMELQSVLAKKTRSSRSHKRSSDDKSDPRSDGKHKKARSS
;
A
#
# COMPACT_ATOMS: atom_id res chain seq x y z
N MET A 1 -9.79 -1.10 -125.08
CA MET A 1 -9.24 0.04 -125.84
C MET A 1 -8.14 0.66 -124.99
N ASP A 2 -7.05 -0.04 -124.72
CA ASP A 2 -6.13 -0.78 -125.62
C ASP A 2 -5.31 0.18 -126.48
N THR A 3 -4.44 0.97 -125.83
CA THR A 3 -3.34 1.64 -126.53
C THR A 3 -2.05 1.73 -125.69
N ALA A 4 -2.10 1.48 -124.38
CA ALA A 4 -0.89 1.40 -123.54
C ALA A 4 -0.39 -0.03 -123.32
N GLU A 5 -1.28 -1.03 -123.26
CA GLU A 5 -0.89 -2.45 -123.17
C GLU A 5 -0.43 -3.03 -124.52
N GLU A 6 -0.92 -2.51 -125.66
CA GLU A 6 -0.47 -2.95 -127.00
C GLU A 6 0.99 -2.55 -127.31
N ILE A 7 1.48 -1.43 -126.76
CA ILE A 7 2.85 -0.97 -127.00
C ILE A 7 3.85 -1.75 -126.12
N GLN A 8 3.45 -2.11 -124.90
CA GLN A 8 4.27 -2.93 -124.01
C GLN A 8 4.36 -4.40 -124.51
N ILE A 9 3.26 -4.94 -125.05
CA ILE A 9 3.22 -6.30 -125.63
C ILE A 9 3.94 -6.33 -126.99
N GLY A 10 3.80 -5.28 -127.82
CA GLY A 10 4.53 -5.14 -129.09
C GLY A 10 6.05 -5.04 -128.90
N SER A 11 6.50 -4.29 -127.88
CA SER A 11 7.92 -4.22 -127.50
C SER A 11 8.45 -5.54 -126.95
N SER A 12 7.66 -6.25 -126.15
CA SER A 12 8.09 -7.52 -125.55
C SER A 12 8.10 -8.67 -126.57
N LEU A 13 7.22 -8.65 -127.58
CA LEU A 13 7.22 -9.63 -128.68
C LEU A 13 8.35 -9.37 -129.69
N PHE A 14 8.68 -8.11 -129.98
CA PHE A 14 9.82 -7.79 -130.86
C PHE A 14 11.17 -8.13 -130.22
N SER A 15 11.31 -7.97 -128.89
CA SER A 15 12.49 -8.42 -128.15
C SER A 15 12.60 -9.95 -128.03
N LEU A 16 11.49 -10.69 -128.12
CA LEU A 16 11.48 -12.17 -128.09
C LEU A 16 11.81 -12.81 -129.44
N VAL A 17 11.52 -12.12 -130.55
CA VAL A 17 11.76 -12.61 -131.93
C VAL A 17 13.22 -12.37 -132.39
N ILE A 18 13.94 -11.42 -131.77
CA ILE A 18 15.33 -11.09 -132.14
C ILE A 18 16.38 -11.80 -131.25
N ASN A 19 15.98 -12.34 -130.09
CA ASN A 19 16.84 -13.20 -129.26
C ASN A 19 15.99 -14.27 -128.55
N PRO A 20 15.97 -15.53 -129.02
CA PRO A 20 15.35 -16.61 -128.26
C PRO A 20 16.10 -16.80 -126.91
N PRO A 21 15.41 -17.08 -125.80
CA PRO A 21 16.08 -17.38 -124.53
C PRO A 21 17.00 -18.59 -124.70
N HIS A 22 18.30 -18.39 -124.48
CA HIS A 22 19.29 -19.46 -124.49
C HIS A 22 18.94 -20.53 -123.45
N PRO A 23 19.21 -21.82 -123.72
CA PRO A 23 19.04 -22.87 -122.72
C PRO A 23 20.00 -22.61 -121.55
N VAL A 24 19.46 -22.06 -120.47
CA VAL A 24 20.18 -21.85 -119.21
C VAL A 24 20.21 -23.18 -118.49
N ASP A 25 21.40 -23.74 -118.26
CA ASP A 25 21.58 -24.97 -117.51
C ASP A 25 21.56 -24.65 -115.99
N PRO A 26 20.47 -24.95 -115.26
CA PRO A 26 20.32 -24.56 -113.85
C PRO A 26 21.34 -25.23 -112.93
N VAL A 27 22.03 -26.26 -113.42
CA VAL A 27 23.11 -26.95 -112.70
C VAL A 27 24.39 -26.11 -112.71
N ARG A 28 24.66 -25.40 -113.81
CA ARG A 28 25.83 -24.52 -113.96
C ARG A 28 25.76 -23.31 -113.04
N ASP A 29 24.59 -22.67 -112.95
CA ASP A 29 24.41 -21.50 -112.08
C ASP A 29 24.51 -21.84 -110.59
N ARG A 30 24.08 -23.05 -110.21
CA ARG A 30 24.21 -23.54 -108.83
C ARG A 30 25.66 -23.90 -108.47
N ALA A 31 26.43 -24.41 -109.44
CA ALA A 31 27.86 -24.70 -109.28
C ALA A 31 28.70 -23.41 -109.22
N ILE A 32 28.38 -22.41 -110.05
CA ILE A 32 29.02 -21.09 -110.04
C ILE A 32 28.74 -20.34 -108.73
N ALA A 33 27.51 -20.43 -108.19
CA ALA A 33 27.16 -19.81 -106.91
C ALA A 33 27.84 -20.45 -105.69
N ALA A 34 28.29 -21.70 -105.80
CA ALA A 34 28.92 -22.46 -104.72
C ALA A 34 30.47 -22.47 -104.76
N ALA A 35 31.08 -21.95 -105.83
CA ALA A 35 32.53 -21.99 -106.01
C ALA A 35 33.28 -21.08 -105.03
N ALA A 36 34.24 -21.64 -104.30
CA ALA A 36 35.03 -20.92 -103.29
C ALA A 36 36.43 -20.52 -103.78
N SER A 37 36.88 -21.06 -104.92
CA SER A 37 38.17 -20.77 -105.53
C SER A 37 38.05 -20.55 -107.05
N VAL A 38 39.10 -19.97 -107.65
CA VAL A 38 39.14 -19.67 -109.10
C VAL A 38 39.18 -20.96 -109.93
N ASP A 39 39.78 -22.02 -109.39
CA ASP A 39 39.87 -23.31 -110.07
C ASP A 39 38.50 -24.03 -110.09
N ASP A 40 37.69 -23.87 -109.03
CA ASP A 40 36.33 -24.41 -108.98
C ASP A 40 35.39 -23.71 -109.98
N LEU A 41 35.59 -22.41 -110.20
CA LEU A 41 34.88 -21.64 -111.24
C LEU A 41 35.28 -22.08 -112.64
N ALA A 42 36.58 -22.31 -112.88
CA ALA A 42 37.09 -22.75 -114.18
C ALA A 42 36.56 -24.15 -114.55
N ALA A 43 36.42 -25.04 -113.56
CA ALA A 43 35.83 -26.36 -113.75
C ALA A 43 34.33 -26.30 -114.06
N ALA A 44 33.57 -25.42 -113.40
CA ALA A 44 32.13 -25.28 -113.63
C ALA A 44 31.77 -24.66 -115.00
N VAL A 45 32.71 -23.92 -115.61
CA VAL A 45 32.53 -23.27 -116.92
C VAL A 45 33.02 -24.15 -118.08
N SER A 46 33.86 -25.16 -117.82
CA SER A 46 34.42 -26.03 -118.86
C SER A 46 33.43 -27.10 -119.35
N ASN A 47 32.44 -26.70 -120.16
CA ASN A 47 31.61 -27.59 -120.96
C ASN A 47 31.83 -27.26 -122.47
N PRO A 48 32.13 -28.22 -123.37
CA PRO A 48 32.80 -27.96 -124.65
C PRO A 48 31.87 -27.59 -125.83
N ALA A 49 30.68 -27.03 -125.58
CA ALA A 49 29.66 -26.82 -126.62
C ALA A 49 29.22 -25.35 -126.80
N SER A 50 30.14 -24.39 -126.77
CA SER A 50 29.83 -22.99 -127.10
C SER A 50 30.97 -22.33 -127.89
N ASP A 51 30.59 -21.53 -128.88
CA ASP A 51 31.45 -20.74 -129.77
C ASP A 51 32.58 -19.99 -129.03
N PRO A 52 33.71 -19.65 -129.70
CA PRO A 52 34.83 -18.95 -129.08
C PRO A 52 34.46 -17.47 -128.85
N ARG A 53 33.57 -17.22 -127.90
CA ARG A 53 33.34 -15.90 -127.31
C ARG A 53 34.30 -15.75 -126.14
N ASP A 54 35.28 -14.88 -126.36
CA ASP A 54 36.21 -14.23 -125.43
C ASP A 54 36.19 -14.69 -123.95
N LEU A 55 36.75 -15.87 -123.68
CA LEU A 55 37.02 -16.38 -122.33
C LEU A 55 37.85 -15.39 -121.48
N VAL A 56 38.64 -14.52 -122.12
CA VAL A 56 39.40 -13.46 -121.45
C VAL A 56 38.48 -12.42 -120.81
N VAL A 57 37.36 -12.09 -121.46
CA VAL A 57 36.37 -11.14 -120.95
C VAL A 57 35.59 -11.77 -119.80
N GLU A 58 35.16 -13.03 -119.93
CA GLU A 58 34.44 -13.75 -118.86
C GLU A 58 35.31 -13.96 -117.61
N ILE A 59 36.60 -14.29 -117.77
CA ILE A 59 37.56 -14.37 -116.66
C ILE A 59 37.81 -12.99 -116.05
N GLY A 60 37.86 -11.93 -116.87
CA GLY A 60 37.96 -10.54 -116.40
C GLY A 60 36.77 -10.13 -115.54
N ASP A 61 35.55 -10.43 -116.01
CA ASP A 61 34.30 -10.14 -115.32
C ASP A 61 34.15 -10.95 -114.03
N LEU A 62 34.54 -12.23 -114.03
CA LEU A 62 34.54 -13.07 -112.83
C LEU A 62 35.56 -12.58 -111.80
N LYS A 63 36.74 -12.11 -112.23
CA LYS A 63 37.72 -11.49 -111.33
C LYS A 63 37.19 -10.19 -110.73
N ALA A 64 36.55 -9.34 -111.54
CA ALA A 64 35.92 -8.11 -111.07
C ALA A 64 34.78 -8.40 -110.05
N ARG A 65 33.91 -9.36 -110.35
CA ARG A 65 32.84 -9.79 -109.43
C ARG A 65 33.40 -10.36 -108.12
N LEU A 66 34.50 -11.10 -108.16
CA LEU A 66 35.15 -11.61 -106.96
C LEU A 66 35.78 -10.49 -106.12
N THR A 67 36.41 -9.49 -106.75
CA THR A 67 36.93 -8.32 -106.03
C THR A 67 35.81 -7.49 -105.43
N ASP A 68 34.72 -7.28 -106.16
CA ASP A 68 33.55 -6.54 -105.69
C ASP A 68 32.84 -7.28 -104.55
N ALA A 69 32.71 -8.60 -104.64
CA ALA A 69 32.15 -9.42 -103.55
C ALA A 69 33.03 -9.39 -102.30
N ARG A 70 34.37 -9.37 -102.44
CA ARG A 70 35.31 -9.21 -101.31
C ARG A 70 35.21 -7.83 -100.67
N LEU A 71 35.11 -6.78 -101.49
CA LEU A 71 34.91 -5.41 -101.01
C LEU A 71 33.55 -5.27 -100.30
N ALA A 72 32.47 -5.81 -100.87
CA ALA A 72 31.15 -5.80 -100.26
C ALA A 72 31.13 -6.51 -98.90
N LYS A 73 31.78 -7.69 -98.79
CA LYS A 73 31.93 -8.40 -97.51
C LYS A 73 32.70 -7.57 -96.47
N LEU A 74 33.80 -6.91 -96.88
CA LEU A 74 34.58 -6.06 -95.98
C LEU A 74 33.78 -4.83 -95.53
N ILE A 75 33.02 -4.21 -96.44
CA ILE A 75 32.14 -3.07 -96.14
C ILE A 75 31.05 -3.51 -95.15
N ALA A 76 30.38 -4.64 -95.39
CA ALA A 76 29.36 -5.17 -94.49
C ALA A 76 29.93 -5.47 -93.09
N GLN A 77 31.12 -6.08 -93.01
CA GLN A 77 31.78 -6.34 -91.72
C GLN A 77 32.13 -5.05 -90.97
N LYS A 78 32.61 -4.03 -91.69
CA LYS A 78 32.92 -2.72 -91.08
C LYS A 78 31.66 -1.99 -90.62
N GLN A 79 30.58 -2.05 -91.41
CA GLN A 79 29.28 -1.48 -91.04
C GLN A 79 28.70 -2.14 -89.79
N GLN A 80 28.75 -3.48 -89.70
CA GLN A 80 28.30 -4.20 -88.51
C GLN A 80 29.11 -3.81 -87.27
N LYS A 81 30.45 -3.72 -87.38
CA LYS A 81 31.30 -3.25 -86.27
C LYS A 81 30.95 -1.82 -85.86
N LEU A 82 30.63 -0.96 -86.81
CA LEU A 82 30.24 0.42 -86.55
C LEU A 82 28.90 0.48 -85.81
N THR A 83 27.89 -0.29 -86.23
CA THR A 83 26.60 -0.36 -85.53
C THR A 83 26.73 -0.94 -84.12
N ASP A 84 27.59 -1.95 -83.93
CA ASP A 84 27.85 -2.54 -82.62
C ASP A 84 28.56 -1.54 -81.68
N LEU A 85 29.49 -0.74 -82.21
CA LEU A 85 30.15 0.31 -81.44
C LEU A 85 29.20 1.47 -81.10
N GLU A 86 28.35 1.89 -82.04
CA GLU A 86 27.34 2.93 -81.79
C GLU A 86 26.33 2.52 -80.72
N THR A 87 25.87 1.26 -80.75
CA THR A 87 24.93 0.75 -79.75
C THR A 87 25.57 0.68 -78.36
N ARG A 88 26.81 0.18 -78.26
CA ARG A 88 27.58 0.19 -77.01
C ARG A 88 27.84 1.61 -76.49
N PHE A 89 28.16 2.56 -77.37
CA PHE A 89 28.36 3.95 -76.98
C PHE A 89 27.07 4.58 -76.43
N ARG A 90 25.92 4.33 -77.07
CA ARG A 90 24.62 4.78 -76.57
C ARG A 90 24.26 4.15 -75.22
N GLN A 91 24.52 2.86 -75.05
CA GLN A 91 24.33 2.15 -73.78
C GLN A 91 25.19 2.74 -72.66
N SER A 92 26.50 2.88 -72.90
CA SER A 92 27.43 3.48 -71.94
C SER A 92 27.02 4.90 -71.57
N ARG A 93 26.57 5.72 -72.54
CA ARG A 93 26.06 7.06 -72.27
C ARG A 93 24.80 7.04 -71.38
N ALA A 94 23.88 6.10 -71.62
CA ALA A 94 22.69 5.94 -70.79
C ALA A 94 23.05 5.49 -69.37
N GLU A 95 23.99 4.55 -69.22
CA GLU A 95 24.51 4.11 -67.93
C GLU A 95 25.18 5.27 -67.17
N CYS A 96 26.02 6.08 -67.82
CA CYS A 96 26.59 7.28 -67.20
C CYS A 96 25.50 8.23 -66.70
N SER A 97 24.47 8.50 -67.50
CA SER A 97 23.37 9.37 -67.06
C SER A 97 22.59 8.80 -65.87
N SER A 98 22.40 7.47 -65.84
CA SER A 98 21.74 6.80 -64.71
C SER A 98 22.60 6.85 -63.44
N LEU A 99 23.92 6.66 -63.58
CA LEU A 99 24.86 6.74 -62.46
C LEU A 99 24.98 8.17 -61.93
N GLU A 100 24.98 9.19 -62.80
CA GLU A 100 24.94 10.59 -62.39
C GLU A 100 23.68 10.92 -61.59
N GLN A 101 22.51 10.42 -62.03
CA GLN A 101 21.25 10.60 -61.29
C GLN A 101 21.27 9.88 -59.94
N ALA A 102 21.78 8.63 -59.90
CA ALA A 102 21.93 7.88 -58.66
C ALA A 102 22.89 8.58 -57.68
N LEU A 103 24.01 9.10 -58.18
CA LEU A 103 24.97 9.86 -57.38
C LEU A 103 24.31 11.13 -56.81
N ALA A 104 23.55 11.88 -57.62
CA ALA A 104 22.84 13.07 -57.16
C ALA A 104 21.78 12.75 -56.10
N ALA A 105 21.11 11.60 -56.21
CA ALA A 105 20.15 11.13 -55.20
C ALA A 105 20.85 10.75 -53.89
N GLU A 106 21.95 10.00 -53.96
CA GLU A 106 22.78 9.62 -52.81
C GLU A 106 23.38 10.85 -52.11
N THR A 107 23.88 11.83 -52.86
CA THR A 107 24.41 13.06 -52.23
C THR A 107 23.32 13.82 -51.49
N LYS A 108 22.09 13.86 -52.02
CA LYS A 108 20.96 14.48 -51.32
C LYS A 108 20.62 13.70 -50.04
N GLN A 109 20.53 12.38 -50.12
CA GLN A 109 20.26 11.55 -48.95
C GLN A 109 21.34 11.72 -47.88
N ARG A 110 22.62 11.72 -48.27
CA ARG A 110 23.74 11.98 -47.37
C ARG A 110 23.63 13.33 -46.67
N ILE A 111 23.34 14.41 -47.39
CA ILE A 111 23.16 15.76 -46.80
C ILE A 111 22.02 15.73 -45.77
N THR A 112 20.87 15.14 -46.12
CA THR A 112 19.74 15.06 -45.18
C THR A 112 20.06 14.22 -43.94
N ALA A 113 20.85 13.16 -44.07
CA ALA A 113 21.28 12.35 -42.93
C ALA A 113 22.27 13.12 -42.04
N GLU A 114 23.21 13.85 -42.63
CA GLU A 114 24.14 14.72 -41.90
C GLU A 114 23.39 15.84 -41.13
N GLU A 115 22.38 16.46 -41.74
CA GLU A 115 21.48 17.42 -41.06
C GLU A 115 20.74 16.79 -39.88
N GLN A 116 20.22 15.56 -40.03
CA GLN A 116 19.58 14.84 -38.92
C GLN A 116 20.57 14.51 -37.80
N LEU A 117 21.79 14.10 -38.13
CA LEU A 117 22.84 13.81 -37.14
C LEU A 117 23.24 15.07 -36.36
N THR A 118 23.39 16.21 -37.03
CA THR A 118 23.69 17.48 -36.36
C THR A 118 22.54 17.93 -35.44
N ALA A 119 21.28 17.78 -35.88
CA ALA A 119 20.11 18.07 -35.07
C ALA A 119 20.00 17.16 -33.83
N LEU A 120 20.28 15.86 -33.98
CA LEU A 120 20.31 14.91 -32.86
C LEU A 120 21.45 15.21 -31.89
N SER A 121 22.63 15.56 -32.39
CA SER A 121 23.78 15.97 -31.57
C SER A 121 23.46 17.20 -30.72
N ALA A 122 22.82 18.22 -31.31
CA ALA A 122 22.37 19.40 -30.57
C ALA A 122 21.36 19.05 -29.45
N LYS A 123 20.41 18.14 -29.73
CA LYS A 123 19.46 17.65 -28.71
C LYS A 123 20.17 16.88 -27.59
N MET A 124 21.16 16.07 -27.92
CA MET A 124 21.94 15.31 -26.94
C MET A 124 22.67 16.25 -25.97
N MET A 125 23.31 17.31 -26.48
CA MET A 125 23.95 18.34 -25.63
C MET A 125 22.98 18.99 -24.64
N VAL A 126 21.75 19.31 -25.08
CA VAL A 126 20.72 19.85 -24.19
C VAL A 126 20.30 18.82 -23.14
N HIS A 127 20.15 17.55 -23.53
CA HIS A 127 19.85 16.48 -22.58
C HIS A 127 20.97 16.30 -21.55
N ASP A 128 22.24 16.35 -21.96
CA ASP A 128 23.38 16.24 -21.05
C ASP A 128 23.40 17.39 -20.04
N GLU A 129 23.12 18.62 -20.48
CA GLU A 129 22.97 19.76 -19.57
C GLU A 129 21.81 19.56 -18.57
N VAL A 130 20.66 19.07 -19.02
CA VAL A 130 19.52 18.80 -18.16
C VAL A 130 19.86 17.71 -17.15
N VAL A 131 20.51 16.63 -17.57
CA VAL A 131 20.95 15.54 -16.69
C VAL A 131 21.92 16.08 -15.63
N LEU A 132 22.90 16.92 -16.02
CA LEU A 132 23.82 17.56 -15.07
C LEU A 132 23.09 18.45 -14.06
N ARG A 133 22.09 19.23 -14.50
CA ARG A 133 21.29 20.08 -13.59
C ARG A 133 20.46 19.24 -12.62
N VAL A 134 19.83 18.17 -13.11
CA VAL A 134 19.04 17.24 -12.29
C VAL A 134 19.93 16.53 -11.28
N GLN A 135 21.12 16.07 -11.68
CA GLN A 135 22.07 15.42 -10.78
C GLN A 135 22.50 16.36 -9.65
N LYS A 136 22.87 17.60 -9.97
CA LYS A 136 23.22 18.62 -8.96
C LYS A 136 22.05 18.91 -8.00
N ALA A 137 20.83 19.03 -8.53
CA ALA A 137 19.64 19.25 -7.70
C ALA A 137 19.36 18.05 -6.78
N LEU A 138 19.57 16.83 -7.26
CA LEU A 138 19.43 15.60 -6.48
C LEU A 138 20.47 15.51 -5.35
N GLU A 139 21.73 15.84 -5.64
CA GLU A 139 22.81 15.90 -4.65
C GLU A 139 22.48 16.92 -3.54
N ALA A 140 22.07 18.14 -3.90
CA ALA A 140 21.65 19.16 -2.94
C ALA A 140 20.45 18.71 -2.09
N ALA A 141 19.45 18.06 -2.70
CA ALA A 141 18.30 17.52 -1.99
C ALA A 141 18.68 16.40 -1.00
N ASN A 142 19.63 15.54 -1.38
CA ASN A 142 20.16 14.49 -0.51
C ASN A 142 20.95 15.06 0.68
N GLU A 143 21.78 16.08 0.46
CA GLU A 143 22.48 16.79 1.52
C GLU A 143 21.50 17.47 2.50
N ALA A 144 20.48 18.15 1.97
CA ALA A 144 19.42 18.75 2.78
C ALA A 144 18.69 17.70 3.62
N ARG A 145 18.30 16.57 3.02
CA ARG A 145 17.67 15.44 3.73
C ARG A 145 18.58 14.88 4.83
N ALA A 146 19.87 14.68 4.54
CA ALA A 146 20.83 14.21 5.53
C ALA A 146 20.97 15.20 6.70
N SER A 147 21.03 16.51 6.41
CA SER A 147 21.10 17.56 7.43
C SER A 147 19.85 17.58 8.32
N GLN A 148 18.66 17.43 7.73
CA GLN A 148 17.39 17.37 8.46
C GLN A 148 17.31 16.13 9.34
N SER A 149 17.80 14.99 8.83
CA SER A 149 17.83 13.73 9.59
C SER A 149 18.74 13.83 10.81
N ARG A 150 19.89 14.53 10.69
CA ARG A 150 20.77 14.84 11.83
C ARG A 150 20.08 15.74 12.86
N LYS A 151 19.37 16.79 12.42
CA LYS A 151 18.60 17.69 13.30
C LYS A 151 17.52 16.92 14.07
N ILE A 152 16.70 16.14 13.37
CA ILE A 152 15.65 15.31 14.00
C ILE A 152 16.24 14.37 15.04
N ASN A 153 17.35 13.69 14.74
CA ASN A 153 18.00 12.81 15.71
C ASN A 153 18.52 13.59 16.92
N HIS A 154 19.13 14.76 16.71
CA HIS A 154 19.58 15.63 17.79
C HIS A 154 18.41 16.04 18.71
N ASP A 155 17.32 16.55 18.12
CA ASP A 155 16.12 16.96 18.85
C ASP A 155 15.46 15.80 19.58
N TRP A 156 15.42 14.62 18.97
CA TRP A 156 14.95 13.39 19.61
C TRP A 156 15.79 13.04 20.85
N GLN A 157 17.12 13.14 20.77
CA GLN A 157 17.98 12.90 21.92
C GLN A 157 17.76 13.95 23.03
N LEU A 158 17.58 15.22 22.68
CA LEU A 158 17.26 16.28 23.63
C LEU A 158 15.92 16.01 24.32
N TYR A 159 14.89 15.70 23.55
CA TYR A 159 13.55 15.38 24.07
C TYR A 159 13.59 14.18 25.01
N LYS A 160 14.30 13.11 24.62
CA LYS A 160 14.50 11.91 25.46
C LYS A 160 15.19 12.23 26.78
N LYS A 161 16.21 13.10 26.79
CA LYS A 161 16.87 13.56 28.02
C LYS A 161 15.91 14.37 28.89
N ASN A 162 15.17 15.30 28.30
CA ASN A 162 14.21 16.15 29.01
C ASN A 162 13.11 15.31 29.67
N LEU A 163 12.55 14.33 28.94
CA LEU A 163 11.57 13.38 29.48
C LEU A 163 12.09 12.65 30.73
N ARG A 164 13.35 12.21 30.72
CA ARG A 164 13.96 11.57 31.90
C ARG A 164 14.06 12.55 33.07
N VAL A 165 14.51 13.78 32.82
CA VAL A 165 14.59 14.81 33.88
C VAL A 165 13.20 15.10 34.46
N PHE A 166 12.16 15.16 33.64
CA PHE A 166 10.79 15.35 34.12
C PHE A 166 10.28 14.13 34.93
N ALA A 167 10.57 12.91 34.46
CA ALA A 167 10.25 11.69 35.20
C ALA A 167 10.95 11.67 36.57
N ASP A 168 12.24 11.99 36.62
CA ASP A 168 13.01 12.07 37.86
C ASP A 168 12.46 13.13 38.81
N ARG A 169 12.03 14.29 38.30
CA ARG A 169 11.39 15.34 39.11
C ARG A 169 10.06 14.85 39.68
N LEU A 170 9.21 14.24 38.86
CA LEU A 170 7.93 13.67 39.29
C LEU A 170 8.14 12.59 40.36
N GLU A 171 9.13 11.72 40.19
CA GLU A 171 9.44 10.69 41.18
C GLU A 171 9.90 11.28 42.52
N ARG A 172 10.73 12.33 42.49
CA ARG A 172 11.11 13.09 43.70
C ARG A 172 9.89 13.73 44.36
N PHE A 173 8.98 14.32 43.58
CA PHE A 173 7.73 14.88 44.11
C PHE A 173 6.84 13.80 44.74
N HIS A 174 6.67 12.65 44.10
CA HIS A 174 5.93 11.53 44.67
C HIS A 174 6.56 11.05 45.97
N ARG A 175 7.89 10.87 46.01
CA ARG A 175 8.61 10.52 47.25
C ARG A 175 8.40 11.56 48.35
N TYR A 176 8.46 12.85 48.01
CA TYR A 176 8.20 13.93 48.96
C TYR A 176 6.77 13.90 49.51
N LEU A 177 5.76 13.71 48.66
CA LEU A 177 4.36 13.63 49.07
C LEU A 177 4.09 12.39 49.92
N THR A 178 4.65 11.23 49.55
CA THR A 178 4.53 10.00 50.33
C THR A 178 5.22 10.14 51.69
N GLY A 179 6.45 10.68 51.71
CA GLY A 179 7.18 10.94 52.96
C GLY A 179 6.47 11.97 53.85
N ARG A 180 5.88 13.02 53.26
CA ARG A 180 5.07 13.99 54.00
C ARG A 180 3.75 13.40 54.47
N GLY A 181 3.09 12.54 53.68
CA GLY A 181 1.91 11.80 54.12
C GLY A 181 2.22 10.94 55.35
N GLN A 182 3.33 10.19 55.31
CA GLN A 182 3.82 9.41 56.44
C GLN A 182 4.25 10.27 57.64
N SER A 183 4.81 11.45 57.40
CA SER A 183 5.24 12.38 58.44
C SER A 183 4.11 13.20 59.06
N VAL A 184 3.08 13.57 58.28
CA VAL A 184 1.89 14.29 58.78
C VAL A 184 0.98 13.35 59.56
N GLU A 185 1.03 12.04 59.29
CA GLU A 185 0.64 11.03 60.28
C GLU A 185 1.64 11.00 61.45
N ASN A 186 1.75 12.10 62.20
CA ASN A 186 2.46 12.14 63.47
C ASN A 186 2.01 10.94 64.30
N LEU A 187 2.94 10.27 64.98
CA LEU A 187 2.63 9.13 65.85
C LEU A 187 1.48 9.48 66.82
N ASP A 188 1.42 10.73 67.28
CA ASP A 188 0.35 11.28 68.11
C ASP A 188 -1.01 11.34 67.41
N GLN A 189 -1.06 11.74 66.13
CA GLN A 189 -2.30 11.71 65.35
C GLN A 189 -2.75 10.28 65.05
N LYS A 190 -1.81 9.36 64.87
CA LYS A 190 -2.09 7.93 64.67
C LYS A 190 -2.61 7.30 65.97
N ALA A 191 -2.00 7.62 67.12
CA ALA A 191 -2.45 7.21 68.44
C ALA A 191 -3.83 7.80 68.76
N LYS A 192 -4.04 9.10 68.52
CA LYS A 192 -5.34 9.76 68.69
C LYS A 192 -6.43 9.15 67.80
N ARG A 193 -6.12 8.80 66.55
CA ARG A 193 -7.06 8.09 65.66
C ARG A 193 -7.38 6.68 66.16
N LYS A 194 -6.42 5.95 66.74
CA LYS A 194 -6.68 4.64 67.36
C LYS A 194 -7.57 4.77 68.60
N LEU A 195 -7.23 5.69 69.51
CA LEU A 195 -8.01 5.95 70.72
C LEU A 195 -9.44 6.37 70.39
N LEU A 196 -9.64 7.30 69.44
CA LEU A 196 -10.98 7.70 69.01
C LEU A 196 -11.78 6.54 68.39
N LYS A 197 -11.12 5.62 67.68
CA LYS A 197 -11.78 4.41 67.16
C LYS A 197 -12.21 3.46 68.28
N GLU A 198 -11.37 3.30 69.31
CA GLU A 198 -11.69 2.48 70.48
C GLU A 198 -12.83 3.09 71.30
N GLU A 199 -12.79 4.40 71.55
CA GLU A 199 -13.88 5.13 72.21
C GLU A 199 -15.20 5.05 71.42
N LEU A 200 -15.15 5.22 70.10
CA LEU A 200 -16.33 5.06 69.25
C LEU A 200 -16.92 3.64 69.35
N LYS A 201 -16.07 2.61 69.39
CA LYS A 201 -16.53 1.22 69.60
C LYS A 201 -17.21 1.05 70.96
N LYS A 202 -16.66 1.62 72.03
CA LYS A 202 -17.28 1.59 73.38
C LYS A 202 -18.63 2.29 73.39
N VAL A 203 -18.71 3.49 72.81
CA VAL A 203 -19.97 4.26 72.73
C VAL A 203 -21.02 3.51 71.93
N LEU A 204 -20.65 2.89 70.81
CA LEU A 204 -21.58 2.06 70.03
C LEU A 204 -22.06 0.83 70.81
N LEU A 205 -21.17 0.21 71.60
CA LEU A 205 -21.52 -0.93 72.44
C LEU A 205 -22.48 -0.52 73.57
N VAL A 206 -22.21 0.59 74.24
CA VAL A 206 -23.11 1.15 75.28
C VAL A 206 -24.45 1.52 74.67
N ASN A 207 -24.47 2.18 73.51
CA ASN A 207 -25.72 2.51 72.81
C ASN A 207 -26.51 1.24 72.46
N LYS A 208 -25.84 0.17 72.03
CA LYS A 208 -26.46 -1.14 71.77
C LYS A 208 -27.07 -1.74 73.05
N TYR A 209 -26.38 -1.68 74.18
CA TYR A 209 -26.92 -2.15 75.46
C TYR A 209 -28.08 -1.29 75.98
N LEU A 210 -28.00 0.03 75.81
CA LEU A 210 -29.10 0.94 76.17
C LEU A 210 -30.34 0.66 75.33
N ARG A 211 -30.21 0.46 74.02
CA ARG A 211 -31.34 0.06 73.16
C ARG A 211 -31.93 -1.27 73.59
N LYS A 212 -31.10 -2.29 73.85
CA LYS A 212 -31.59 -3.57 74.39
C LYS A 212 -32.30 -3.40 75.72
N PHE A 213 -31.79 -2.56 76.62
CA PHE A 213 -32.43 -2.30 77.91
C PHE A 213 -33.78 -1.60 77.77
N VAL A 214 -33.91 -0.69 76.80
CA VAL A 214 -35.18 -0.05 76.43
C VAL A 214 -36.15 -1.09 75.89
N ASP A 215 -35.69 -1.92 74.94
CA ASP A 215 -36.47 -2.97 74.28
C ASP A 215 -36.92 -4.07 75.28
N ASP A 216 -36.04 -4.52 76.18
CA ASP A 216 -36.29 -5.61 77.15
C ASP A 216 -37.28 -5.20 78.25
N ARG A 217 -37.51 -3.89 78.44
CA ARG A 217 -38.39 -3.35 79.47
C ARG A 217 -39.57 -2.56 78.90
N ASP A 218 -39.77 -2.61 77.57
CA ASP A 218 -40.79 -1.86 76.84
C ASP A 218 -40.84 -0.36 77.21
N LEU A 219 -39.68 0.24 77.55
CA LEU A 219 -39.61 1.67 77.84
C LEU A 219 -39.70 2.45 76.52
N ASP A 220 -40.35 3.61 76.56
CA ASP A 220 -40.28 4.56 75.45
C ASP A 220 -38.84 5.14 75.37
N PRO A 221 -38.15 5.03 74.22
CA PRO A 221 -36.83 5.65 74.02
C PRO A 221 -36.80 7.14 74.36
N ASP A 222 -37.91 7.86 74.14
CA ASP A 222 -38.02 9.29 74.40
C ASP A 222 -38.13 9.61 75.90
N ALA A 223 -38.70 8.68 76.70
CA ALA A 223 -38.72 8.80 78.16
C ALA A 223 -37.31 8.63 78.77
N LEU A 224 -36.49 7.75 78.19
CA LEU A 224 -35.11 7.51 78.66
C LEU A 224 -34.18 8.70 78.34
N LEU A 225 -34.43 9.40 77.22
CA LEU A 225 -33.77 10.66 76.90
C LEU A 225 -34.13 11.76 77.91
N LEU A 226 -35.41 11.88 78.28
CA LEU A 226 -35.89 12.81 79.31
C LEU A 226 -35.28 12.55 80.70
N PHE A 227 -35.14 11.28 81.09
CA PHE A 227 -34.43 10.91 82.34
C PHE A 227 -32.93 11.23 82.28
N ALA A 228 -32.29 11.07 81.12
CA ALA A 228 -30.87 11.37 80.94
C ALA A 228 -30.56 12.88 80.88
N GLU A 229 -31.49 13.71 80.40
CA GLU A 229 -31.38 15.17 80.37
C GLU A 229 -31.73 15.85 81.72
N GLY A 230 -32.13 15.07 82.73
CA GLY A 230 -32.33 15.56 84.09
C GLY A 230 -33.68 16.27 84.31
N GLY A 231 -34.74 15.84 83.60
CA GLY A 231 -36.11 16.26 83.91
C GLY A 231 -36.49 15.94 85.35
N ALA A 232 -37.02 16.93 86.08
CA ALA A 232 -37.39 16.78 87.48
C ALA A 232 -38.64 15.88 87.62
N LEU A 233 -38.60 14.91 88.53
CA LEU A 233 -39.66 13.93 88.83
C LEU A 233 -41.05 14.51 89.16
N GLY A 234 -41.16 15.82 89.41
CA GLY A 234 -42.41 16.48 89.80
C GLY A 234 -43.38 16.81 88.66
N GLU A 235 -42.96 16.66 87.40
CA GLU A 235 -43.82 16.92 86.22
C GLU A 235 -44.22 15.63 85.48
N LEU A 236 -43.86 14.47 86.04
CA LEU A 236 -44.18 13.18 85.44
C LEU A 236 -45.65 12.85 85.72
N ASP A 237 -46.50 12.92 84.69
CA ASP A 237 -47.90 12.51 84.80
C ASP A 237 -47.97 10.98 84.92
N ILE A 238 -48.07 10.51 86.17
CA ILE A 238 -48.04 9.08 86.55
C ILE A 238 -49.22 8.32 85.90
N GLY A 239 -50.31 9.02 85.54
CA GLY A 239 -51.46 8.43 84.85
C GLY A 239 -51.18 8.00 83.41
N LEU A 240 -50.10 8.48 82.79
CA LEU A 240 -49.66 8.08 81.45
C LEU A 240 -48.70 6.88 81.44
N LEU A 241 -48.28 6.40 82.62
CA LEU A 241 -47.36 5.25 82.75
C LEU A 241 -48.06 3.89 82.64
N GLY A 242 -49.38 3.83 82.42
CA GLY A 242 -50.13 2.58 82.24
C GLY A 242 -50.07 1.64 83.44
N LEU A 243 -49.80 2.17 84.63
CA LEU A 243 -49.73 1.42 85.89
C LEU A 243 -51.16 1.11 86.39
N ASP A 244 -51.31 -0.01 87.08
CA ASP A 244 -52.52 -0.41 87.78
C ASP A 244 -52.82 0.51 88.97
N GLU A 245 -54.10 0.70 89.29
CA GLU A 245 -54.57 1.75 90.21
C GLU A 245 -53.99 1.60 91.63
N GLU A 246 -53.75 0.37 92.09
CA GLU A 246 -53.02 0.08 93.35
C GLU A 246 -51.53 0.49 93.29
N ALA A 247 -50.84 0.29 92.17
CA ALA A 247 -49.44 0.70 92.03
C ALA A 247 -49.32 2.23 91.91
N VAL A 248 -50.31 2.89 91.31
CA VAL A 248 -50.39 4.35 91.27
C VAL A 248 -50.54 4.93 92.68
N GLU A 249 -51.41 4.38 93.51
CA GLU A 249 -51.58 4.80 94.91
C GLU A 249 -50.30 4.60 95.74
N LEU A 250 -49.65 3.44 95.61
CA LEU A 250 -48.39 3.14 96.31
C LEU A 250 -47.24 4.08 95.91
N VAL A 251 -47.14 4.42 94.62
CA VAL A 251 -46.11 5.35 94.13
C VAL A 251 -46.43 6.78 94.55
N GLN A 252 -47.71 7.19 94.55
CA GLN A 252 -48.12 8.51 95.03
C GLN A 252 -47.86 8.71 96.52
N ASP A 253 -48.11 7.70 97.36
CA ASP A 253 -47.83 7.77 98.78
C ASP A 253 -46.32 7.78 99.08
N ALA A 254 -45.53 6.99 98.34
CA ALA A 254 -44.07 7.06 98.42
C ALA A 254 -43.53 8.45 98.03
N ILE A 255 -44.10 9.09 97.00
CA ILE A 255 -43.75 10.46 96.57
C ILE A 255 -44.07 11.50 97.64
N LYS A 256 -45.16 11.36 98.41
CA LYS A 256 -45.50 12.29 99.51
C LYS A 256 -44.51 12.19 100.68
N ASP A 257 -43.96 11.00 100.90
CA ASP A 257 -43.01 10.72 101.99
C ASP A 257 -41.55 11.07 101.65
N LEU A 258 -41.29 11.54 100.42
CA LEU A 258 -39.96 11.92 99.95
C LEU A 258 -39.55 13.31 100.43
N ASN A 259 -38.35 13.41 101.01
CA ASN A 259 -37.80 14.68 101.47
C ASN A 259 -37.46 15.61 100.29
N PRO A 260 -38.11 16.78 100.16
CA PRO A 260 -37.92 17.68 99.02
C PRO A 260 -36.55 18.38 99.00
N SER A 261 -35.76 18.26 100.07
CA SER A 261 -34.43 18.84 100.21
C SER A 261 -33.29 17.97 99.63
N LEU A 262 -33.59 16.75 99.18
CA LEU A 262 -32.61 15.84 98.56
C LEU A 262 -32.41 16.17 97.07
N SER A 263 -31.26 15.81 96.49
CA SER A 263 -31.04 15.98 95.06
C SER A 263 -32.00 15.08 94.27
N ALA A 264 -32.41 15.48 93.06
CA ALA A 264 -33.32 14.71 92.23
C ALA A 264 -32.84 13.25 91.99
N LYS A 265 -31.51 13.06 91.97
CA LYS A 265 -30.88 11.75 91.85
C LYS A 265 -31.04 10.91 93.12
N ASP A 266 -30.86 11.52 94.29
CA ASP A 266 -31.01 10.83 95.57
C ASP A 266 -32.49 10.56 95.89
N GLN A 267 -33.40 11.45 95.48
CA GLN A 267 -34.85 11.25 95.54
C GLN A 267 -35.28 10.06 94.67
N ALA A 268 -34.76 9.93 93.44
CA ALA A 268 -35.05 8.79 92.58
C ALA A 268 -34.56 7.45 93.18
N ILE A 269 -33.41 7.46 93.85
CA ILE A 269 -32.86 6.27 94.53
C ILE A 269 -33.71 5.89 95.75
N GLU A 270 -34.15 6.88 96.55
CA GLU A 270 -34.97 6.64 97.74
C GLU A 270 -36.39 6.16 97.35
N LEU A 271 -36.98 6.72 96.29
CA LEU A 271 -38.24 6.25 95.70
C LEU A 271 -38.11 4.79 95.24
N ALA A 272 -37.05 4.48 94.48
CA ALA A 272 -36.82 3.13 94.00
C ALA A 272 -36.68 2.13 95.17
N ARG A 273 -36.04 2.53 96.28
CA ARG A 273 -35.95 1.70 97.50
C ARG A 273 -37.30 1.51 98.19
N GLN A 274 -38.12 2.56 98.28
CA GLN A 274 -39.45 2.47 98.91
C GLN A 274 -40.40 1.61 98.09
N VAL A 275 -40.47 1.82 96.78
CA VAL A 275 -41.27 0.99 95.86
C VAL A 275 -40.81 -0.47 95.88
N HIS A 276 -39.48 -0.71 95.95
CA HIS A 276 -38.95 -2.08 96.08
C HIS A 276 -39.26 -2.73 97.44
N ARG A 277 -39.45 -1.95 98.50
CA ARG A 277 -39.91 -2.43 99.82
C ARG A 277 -41.35 -2.94 99.77
N PHE A 278 -42.23 -2.22 99.08
CA PHE A 278 -43.63 -2.64 98.90
C PHE A 278 -43.73 -3.89 98.02
N ARG A 279 -42.83 -4.05 97.04
CA ARG A 279 -42.77 -5.26 96.19
C ARG A 279 -42.12 -6.47 96.88
N SER A 280 -41.39 -6.29 97.98
CA SER A 280 -40.71 -7.37 98.71
C SER A 280 -41.54 -8.08 99.80
N VAL A 281 -42.82 -7.73 99.96
CA VAL A 281 -43.71 -8.47 100.88
C VAL A 281 -44.26 -9.75 100.25
N ASP A 282 -44.23 -9.88 98.92
CA ASP A 282 -44.45 -11.13 98.21
C ASP A 282 -43.28 -11.37 97.25
N LEU A 283 -42.25 -12.08 97.72
CA LEU A 283 -41.58 -13.18 97.03
C LEU A 283 -40.34 -13.61 97.84
N SER A 284 -40.40 -14.88 98.22
CA SER A 284 -39.39 -15.69 98.92
C SER A 284 -38.02 -15.67 98.26
N ASP A 285 -37.01 -15.87 99.11
CA ASP A 285 -35.60 -16.17 98.83
C ASP A 285 -35.41 -17.06 97.59
N ASP A 286 -34.55 -16.63 96.66
CA ASP A 286 -33.48 -17.40 96.01
C ASP A 286 -32.98 -16.67 94.75
N ASP A 287 -31.73 -16.22 94.79
CA ASP A 287 -30.70 -16.46 93.77
C ASP A 287 -29.57 -15.43 93.86
N GLN A 288 -28.50 -15.85 94.54
CA GLN A 288 -27.17 -15.39 94.24
C GLN A 288 -26.79 -15.93 92.85
N ILE A 289 -26.61 -15.06 91.85
CA ILE A 289 -25.93 -15.45 90.61
C ILE A 289 -24.58 -14.74 90.52
N SER A 290 -23.59 -15.57 90.80
CA SER A 290 -22.17 -15.44 90.59
C SER A 290 -21.79 -14.80 89.26
N ILE A 291 -20.94 -13.79 89.36
CA ILE A 291 -19.98 -13.36 88.33
C ILE A 291 -19.25 -14.57 87.74
N SER A 292 -19.54 -14.90 86.47
CA SER A 292 -18.71 -15.79 85.66
C SER A 292 -18.28 -15.07 84.39
N SER A 293 -16.98 -14.87 84.30
CA SER A 293 -16.26 -14.36 83.13
C SER A 293 -16.26 -15.44 82.06
N GLU A 294 -17.05 -15.28 81.00
CA GLU A 294 -16.90 -16.05 79.77
C GLU A 294 -16.40 -15.17 78.63
N SER A 295 -15.16 -15.43 78.25
CA SER A 295 -14.50 -14.94 77.05
C SER A 295 -15.28 -15.43 75.82
N SER A 296 -16.00 -14.53 75.14
CA SER A 296 -16.57 -14.80 73.82
C SER A 296 -15.51 -14.49 72.75
N SER A 297 -15.09 -15.55 72.07
CA SER A 297 -14.08 -15.60 71.02
C SER A 297 -14.54 -14.94 69.71
N GLY A 298 -13.79 -13.91 69.28
CA GLY A 298 -12.87 -14.04 68.15
C GLY A 298 -13.36 -14.14 66.69
N ASP A 299 -14.63 -14.34 66.36
CA ASP A 299 -14.99 -14.77 64.98
C ASP A 299 -15.91 -13.84 64.16
N GLU A 300 -16.28 -12.66 64.67
CA GLU A 300 -17.17 -11.73 63.93
C GLU A 300 -16.42 -10.66 63.10
N ASP A 301 -15.11 -10.49 63.30
CA ASP A 301 -14.33 -9.41 62.67
C ASP A 301 -13.88 -9.70 61.22
N GLU A 302 -13.88 -10.96 60.76
CA GLU A 302 -13.49 -11.28 59.37
C GLU A 302 -14.65 -11.20 58.37
N ARG A 303 -15.90 -11.33 58.84
CA ARG A 303 -17.09 -11.37 57.96
C ARG A 303 -17.43 -10.00 57.37
N PHE A 304 -17.27 -8.94 58.17
CA PHE A 304 -17.57 -7.56 57.74
C PHE A 304 -16.50 -6.98 56.78
N GLY A 305 -15.25 -7.46 56.87
CA GLY A 305 -14.16 -7.02 56.00
C GLY A 305 -14.23 -7.58 54.58
N MET A 306 -14.67 -8.83 54.42
CA MET A 306 -14.80 -9.49 53.11
C MET A 306 -16.02 -8.98 52.32
N GLU A 307 -17.09 -8.58 53.00
CA GLU A 307 -18.33 -8.13 52.36
C GLU A 307 -18.18 -6.75 51.68
N LEU A 308 -17.37 -5.85 52.25
CA LEU A 308 -17.07 -4.54 51.63
C LEU A 308 -16.14 -4.65 50.41
N GLN A 309 -15.22 -5.61 50.36
CA GLN A 309 -14.37 -5.84 49.18
C GLN A 309 -15.13 -6.53 48.04
N SER A 310 -16.09 -7.40 48.36
CA SER A 310 -16.98 -8.06 47.38
C SER A 310 -17.90 -7.07 46.64
N VAL A 311 -18.44 -6.07 47.35
CA VAL A 311 -19.31 -5.04 46.75
C VAL A 311 -18.53 -4.06 45.84
N LEU A 312 -17.27 -3.77 46.17
CA LEU A 312 -16.38 -2.93 45.33
C LEU A 312 -15.87 -3.66 44.08
N ALA A 313 -15.61 -4.96 44.15
CA ALA A 313 -15.17 -5.76 43.00
C ALA A 313 -16.28 -6.06 41.97
N LYS A 314 -17.55 -6.07 42.40
CA LYS A 314 -18.71 -6.25 41.50
C LYS A 314 -19.06 -4.98 40.71
N LYS A 315 -18.65 -3.79 41.18
CA LYS A 315 -18.92 -2.50 40.50
C LYS A 315 -17.95 -2.16 39.38
N THR A 316 -16.82 -2.86 39.24
CA THR A 316 -15.80 -2.59 38.19
C THR A 316 -15.77 -3.61 37.06
N ARG A 317 -16.57 -4.70 37.13
CA ARG A 317 -16.62 -5.75 36.09
C ARG A 317 -17.84 -5.68 35.14
N SER A 318 -18.75 -4.72 35.31
CA SER A 318 -20.01 -4.65 34.54
C SER A 318 -19.95 -3.81 33.24
N SER A 319 -18.76 -3.37 32.78
CA SER A 319 -18.67 -2.45 31.64
C SER A 319 -17.53 -2.78 30.66
N ARG A 320 -17.54 -3.97 30.04
CA ARG A 320 -16.95 -4.17 28.69
C ARG A 320 -17.12 -5.61 28.18
N SER A 321 -18.25 -5.88 27.52
CA SER A 321 -18.32 -6.90 26.46
C SER A 321 -19.68 -6.82 25.75
N HIS A 322 -19.72 -6.19 24.56
CA HIS A 322 -20.70 -6.54 23.49
C HIS A 322 -20.40 -5.82 22.17
N LYS A 323 -19.73 -6.53 21.24
CA LYS A 323 -19.98 -6.60 19.79
C LYS A 323 -18.90 -7.54 19.20
N ARG A 324 -19.17 -8.83 18.96
CA ARG A 324 -19.81 -9.46 17.76
C ARG A 324 -19.29 -8.80 16.46
N SER A 325 -18.33 -9.39 15.75
CA SER A 325 -18.37 -10.61 14.90
C SER A 325 -19.31 -10.47 13.70
N SER A 326 -18.72 -10.35 12.51
CA SER A 326 -19.27 -10.90 11.27
C SER A 326 -18.13 -11.19 10.31
N ASP A 327 -18.08 -12.45 9.91
CA ASP A 327 -17.26 -13.08 8.88
C ASP A 327 -17.42 -12.37 7.52
N ASP A 328 -16.47 -12.50 6.59
CA ASP A 328 -16.35 -13.67 5.70
C ASP A 328 -15.52 -13.30 4.43
N LYS A 329 -14.85 -14.31 3.90
CA LYS A 329 -14.40 -14.50 2.49
C LYS A 329 -13.02 -14.01 2.01
N SER A 330 -12.11 -14.99 1.98
CA SER A 330 -11.55 -15.61 0.76
C SER A 330 -10.08 -15.32 0.38
N ASP A 331 -9.21 -16.22 0.84
CA ASP A 331 -8.44 -17.22 0.05
C ASP A 331 -7.34 -16.80 -0.97
N PRO A 332 -6.41 -17.73 -1.34
CA PRO A 332 -4.97 -17.52 -1.25
C PRO A 332 -4.22 -17.86 -2.56
N ARG A 333 -2.86 -17.86 -2.50
CA ARG A 333 -1.83 -18.44 -3.43
C ARG A 333 -0.70 -17.40 -3.61
N SER A 334 0.59 -17.72 -3.66
CA SER A 334 1.30 -18.98 -3.90
C SER A 334 2.75 -18.86 -3.43
N ASP A 335 3.31 -20.00 -3.08
CA ASP A 335 4.72 -20.31 -2.86
C ASP A 335 5.72 -19.71 -3.85
N GLY A 336 6.95 -19.55 -3.38
CA GLY A 336 8.14 -19.27 -4.21
C GLY A 336 9.44 -19.50 -3.46
N LYS A 337 9.75 -20.76 -3.11
CA LYS A 337 11.10 -21.22 -2.75
C LYS A 337 11.93 -21.50 -4.02
N HIS A 338 13.26 -21.45 -3.85
CA HIS A 338 14.37 -21.80 -4.76
C HIS A 338 14.91 -20.62 -5.60
N LYS A 339 16.22 -20.40 -5.78
CA LYS A 339 17.37 -21.32 -5.87
C LYS A 339 18.68 -20.68 -5.35
N LYS A 340 19.58 -21.57 -4.90
CA LYS A 340 21.04 -21.41 -4.87
C LYS A 340 21.58 -21.09 -6.29
N ALA A 341 22.61 -20.25 -6.38
CA ALA A 341 23.66 -20.42 -7.36
C ALA A 341 24.99 -19.92 -6.78
N ARG A 342 25.99 -20.81 -6.85
CA ARG A 342 27.42 -20.61 -6.62
C ARG A 342 28.04 -20.16 -7.96
N SER A 343 29.26 -19.64 -7.87
CA SER A 343 30.28 -19.49 -8.93
C SER A 343 30.27 -18.15 -9.68
N SER A 344 31.23 -17.27 -9.38
CA SER A 344 32.55 -17.22 -10.03
C SER A 344 33.54 -16.44 -9.17
#